data_AF-A0A915Q7T7-F1
#
_entry.id   AF-A0A915Q7T7-F1
#
_cell.length_a   1.000
_cell.length_b   1.000
_cell.length_c   1.000
_cell.angle_alpha   90.00
_cell.angle_beta   90.00
_cell.angle_gamma   90.00
#
_symmetry.space_group_name_H-M   'P 1'
#
loop_
_entity.id
_entity.type
_entity.pdbx_description
1 polymer ?
#
loop_
_entity_poly.entity_id
_entity_poly.type
_entity_poly.pdbx_seq_one_letter_code
_entity_poly.pdbx_strand_id
1 'polypeptide(L)'
;MDQIFSDKMNVVLDEIKQRLRREVRVNLLVEKINCANGKNVKCLQYSSEKSFHWIIIQDPKTGTAVYEVTAKLNQKKATIEASLLNALSQHSKHDLTIYCSKEADKEVGFIRRLTTKEMIEKQHDKSKITKFKSKISRSPLELNLIEPILLEQRSFEESINWHQLRRMNETTLDAAINENRLTFVLFWKIEDTISKHVFHLWAKASELLVLRYQNDDVTTFGALACHEYDNLCDDYITKVNDYRTIFVFKNNNIFGQTEEIGDLKYYINWVKLLMLSPAQEILSENELKQIKAGIIKSFDDEVKPAITVGIFDDRNNNEIKTFMQMAENLKGKYHFVYLIKKSHPNTVYTIRTLEKRKRIDFTGIYEIQELTNFVIHSSLPSIIDISNGFTSDILTHQLRPIILLIDPNEMEKANFAELCTKSSNIICTTLDGLKSKLINKIFDSAAADIDQSSKLMIFIREKIYRSDAKIVLESDNLLQIIAIATANNPIKELGLEDVHPLRYIQKAQIDEIFGEQTIEIPSEMEFIQRSYLDKGIEIDDNDNYGGCPVMGNARKMMLKDEL
;
A
#
# COMPACT_ATOMS: atom_id res chain seq x y z
N MET A 1 -4.83 20.26 33.78
CA MET A 1 -4.45 18.99 34.44
C MET A 1 -3.87 18.02 33.41
N ASP A 2 -4.54 17.82 32.28
CA ASP A 2 -4.17 16.82 31.26
C ASP A 2 -2.87 17.13 30.50
N GLN A 3 -2.55 18.40 30.26
CA GLN A 3 -1.28 18.77 29.61
C GLN A 3 -0.07 18.39 30.49
N ILE A 4 -0.13 18.73 31.79
CA ILE A 4 0.91 18.40 32.76
C ILE A 4 1.06 16.88 32.89
N PHE A 5 -0.04 16.13 32.87
CA PHE A 5 -0.01 14.67 32.88
C PHE A 5 0.61 14.11 31.60
N SER A 6 0.26 14.65 30.43
CA SER A 6 0.88 14.24 29.17
C SER A 6 2.39 14.48 29.14
N ASP A 7 2.84 15.64 29.63
CA ASP A 7 4.27 15.99 29.65
C ASP A 7 5.03 15.04 30.59
N LYS A 8 4.47 14.71 31.76
CA LYS A 8 5.01 13.67 32.65
C LYS A 8 5.07 12.31 31.95
N MET A 9 4.01 11.92 31.24
CA MET A 9 3.96 10.66 30.52
C MET A 9 5.00 10.57 29.40
N ASN A 10 5.27 11.66 28.67
CA ASN A 10 6.33 11.70 27.66
C ASN A 10 7.69 11.45 28.29
N VAL A 11 8.01 12.20 29.36
CA VAL A 11 9.28 12.08 30.05
C VAL A 11 9.50 10.66 30.57
N VAL A 12 8.48 10.06 31.19
CA VAL A 12 8.57 8.68 31.70
C VAL A 12 8.72 7.66 30.57
N LEU A 13 8.01 7.83 29.46
CA LEU A 13 8.11 6.91 28.32
C LEU A 13 9.50 6.96 27.67
N ASP A 14 10.09 8.14 27.54
CA ASP A 14 11.45 8.32 27.04
C ASP A 14 12.49 7.74 28.00
N GLU A 15 12.31 7.94 29.31
CA GLU A 15 13.15 7.34 30.37
C GLU A 15 13.08 5.80 30.31
N ILE A 16 11.88 5.21 30.15
CA ILE A 16 11.70 3.75 29.98
C ILE A 16 12.38 3.28 28.69
N LYS A 17 12.13 3.94 27.55
CA LYS A 17 12.72 3.55 26.26
C LYS A 17 14.24 3.55 26.33
N GLN A 18 14.84 4.59 26.90
CA GLN A 18 16.31 4.65 27.07
C GLN A 18 16.83 3.55 27.98
N ARG A 19 16.13 3.25 29.08
CA ARG A 19 16.55 2.23 30.05
C ARG A 19 16.44 0.82 29.48
N LEU A 20 15.28 0.45 28.93
CA LEU A 20 15.07 -0.86 28.30
C LEU A 20 16.01 -1.08 27.13
N ARG A 21 16.33 -0.02 26.37
CA ARG A 21 17.35 -0.07 25.31
C ARG A 21 18.75 -0.39 25.86
N ARG A 22 19.12 0.17 27.01
CA ARG A 22 20.44 -0.08 27.63
C ARG A 22 20.54 -1.45 28.29
N GLU A 23 19.49 -1.88 28.97
CA GLU A 23 19.54 -3.01 29.90
C GLU A 23 19.05 -4.33 29.28
N VAL A 24 18.16 -4.26 28.28
CA VAL A 24 17.47 -5.46 27.74
C VAL A 24 17.48 -5.50 26.21
N ARG A 25 17.94 -4.43 25.55
CA ARG A 25 17.99 -4.28 24.08
C ARG A 25 16.65 -4.46 23.35
N VAL A 26 15.52 -4.34 24.06
CA VAL A 26 14.19 -4.48 23.46
C VAL A 26 13.82 -3.21 22.70
N ASN A 27 13.57 -3.33 21.39
CA ASN A 27 13.00 -2.26 20.57
C ASN A 27 11.48 -2.27 20.66
N LEU A 28 10.90 -1.39 21.48
CA LEU A 28 9.44 -1.26 21.61
C LEU A 28 8.90 -0.21 20.66
N LEU A 29 8.11 -0.65 19.67
CA LEU A 29 7.30 0.22 18.80
C LEU A 29 6.07 0.73 19.57
N VAL A 30 6.27 1.82 20.30
CA VAL A 30 5.20 2.46 21.08
C VAL A 30 4.77 3.75 20.41
N GLU A 31 3.55 3.77 19.89
CA GLU A 31 2.93 4.97 19.35
C GLU A 31 1.96 5.58 20.38
N LYS A 32 2.10 6.88 20.65
CA LYS A 32 1.28 7.59 21.64
C LYS A 32 0.24 8.47 20.94
N ILE A 33 -1.00 8.39 21.38
CA ILE A 33 -2.05 9.36 21.04
C ILE A 33 -2.34 10.23 22.26
N ASN A 34 -2.16 11.55 22.12
CA ASN A 34 -2.50 12.53 23.16
C ASN A 34 -3.47 13.57 22.61
N CYS A 35 -4.68 13.59 23.18
CA CYS A 35 -5.76 14.48 22.72
C CYS A 35 -6.01 15.67 23.64
N ALA A 36 -5.16 15.89 24.65
CA ALA A 36 -5.31 17.03 25.57
C ALA A 36 -5.27 18.41 24.87
N ASN A 37 -4.60 18.53 23.71
CA ASN A 37 -4.45 19.80 22.97
C ASN A 37 -5.02 19.76 21.54
N GLY A 38 -5.68 18.68 21.12
CA GLY A 38 -6.18 18.53 19.72
C GLY A 38 -5.09 18.51 18.62
N LYS A 39 -3.80 18.49 18.98
CA LYS A 39 -2.67 18.57 18.03
C LYS A 39 -2.28 17.22 17.41
N ASN A 40 -2.66 16.09 18.01
CA ASN A 40 -2.37 14.78 17.45
C ASN A 40 -3.48 14.37 16.47
N VAL A 41 -3.11 14.05 15.25
CA VAL A 41 -3.99 13.80 14.11
C VAL A 41 -4.97 12.65 14.37
N LYS A 42 -4.52 11.62 15.09
CA LYS A 42 -5.39 10.49 15.44
C LYS A 42 -6.50 10.92 16.38
N CYS A 43 -6.38 12.03 17.11
CA CYS A 43 -7.46 12.59 17.93
C CYS A 43 -8.66 13.08 17.12
N LEU A 44 -8.45 13.47 15.86
CA LEU A 44 -9.55 13.86 14.97
C LEU A 44 -10.36 12.66 14.48
N GLN A 45 -9.83 11.44 14.65
CA GLN A 45 -10.52 10.19 14.29
C GLN A 45 -11.45 9.68 15.41
N TYR A 46 -11.28 10.19 16.63
CA TYR A 46 -12.00 9.70 17.82
C TYR A 46 -12.82 10.83 18.46
N SER A 47 -14.15 10.68 18.47
CA SER A 47 -15.06 11.56 19.19
C SER A 47 -15.03 11.19 20.67
N SER A 48 -14.62 12.13 21.52
CA SER A 48 -14.72 11.94 22.97
C SER A 48 -15.13 13.23 23.65
N GLU A 49 -16.16 13.14 24.49
CA GLU A 49 -16.58 14.21 25.42
C GLU A 49 -15.48 14.57 26.46
N LYS A 50 -14.40 13.78 26.56
CA LYS A 50 -13.31 13.91 27.55
C LYS A 50 -11.94 13.62 26.93
N SER A 51 -10.90 14.29 27.42
CA SER A 51 -9.49 14.05 27.09
C SER A 51 -9.07 12.62 27.42
N PHE A 52 -8.25 12.02 26.54
CA PHE A 52 -7.71 10.67 26.74
C PHE A 52 -6.22 10.59 26.36
N HIS A 53 -5.53 9.62 26.97
CA HIS A 53 -4.14 9.29 26.70
C HIS A 53 -4.05 7.81 26.36
N TRP A 54 -3.72 7.52 25.10
CA TRP A 54 -3.60 6.14 24.63
C TRP A 54 -2.18 5.78 24.28
N ILE A 55 -1.92 4.49 24.43
CA ILE A 55 -0.70 3.83 24.02
C ILE A 55 -1.12 2.75 23.06
N ILE A 56 -0.59 2.83 21.85
CA ILE A 56 -0.72 1.79 20.86
C ILE A 56 0.55 0.96 20.93
N ILE A 57 0.38 -0.30 21.28
CA ILE A 57 1.43 -1.31 21.28
C ILE A 57 1.11 -2.24 20.12
N GLN A 58 2.00 -2.31 19.14
CA GLN A 58 1.89 -3.30 18.08
C GLN A 58 2.44 -4.63 18.61
N ASP A 59 1.54 -5.57 18.93
CA ASP A 59 1.91 -6.92 19.38
C ASP A 59 1.90 -7.88 18.19
N PRO A 60 3.03 -8.53 17.87
CA PRO A 60 3.12 -9.51 16.78
C PRO A 60 2.14 -10.70 16.92
N LYS A 61 1.80 -11.11 18.15
CA LYS A 61 0.95 -12.28 18.42
C LYS A 61 -0.53 -11.94 18.50
N THR A 62 -0.88 -10.77 19.02
CA THR A 62 -2.27 -10.39 19.29
C THR A 62 -2.77 -9.19 18.48
N GLY A 63 -1.94 -8.68 17.57
CA GLY A 63 -2.23 -7.51 16.73
C GLY A 63 -2.04 -6.19 17.48
N THR A 64 -2.57 -5.10 16.91
CA THR A 64 -2.50 -3.78 17.55
C THR A 64 -3.32 -3.74 18.84
N ALA A 65 -2.66 -3.61 19.98
CA ALA A 65 -3.29 -3.42 21.27
C ALA A 65 -3.31 -1.93 21.64
N VAL A 66 -4.47 -1.42 22.04
CA VAL A 66 -4.61 -0.02 22.48
C VAL A 66 -4.90 -0.01 23.97
N TYR A 67 -4.10 0.75 24.71
CA TYR A 67 -4.23 0.92 26.15
C TYR A 67 -4.58 2.36 26.49
N GLU A 68 -5.48 2.54 27.44
CA GLU A 68 -5.86 3.82 28.01
C GLU A 68 -5.17 4.03 29.37
N VAL A 69 -4.50 5.17 29.51
CA VAL A 69 -3.86 5.59 30.77
C VAL A 69 -4.63 6.77 31.36
N THR A 70 -5.36 6.52 32.43
CA THR A 70 -6.22 7.54 33.05
C THR A 70 -5.41 8.44 33.98
N ALA A 71 -5.43 9.76 33.74
CA ALA A 71 -4.72 10.75 34.54
C ALA A 71 -5.14 10.74 36.02
N LYS A 72 -6.43 10.51 36.30
CA LYS A 72 -6.98 10.46 37.67
C LYS A 72 -6.34 9.37 38.53
N LEU A 73 -5.95 8.25 37.91
CA LEU A 73 -5.40 7.07 38.59
C LEU A 73 -3.86 7.05 38.59
N ASN A 74 -3.21 7.90 37.79
CA ASN A 74 -1.75 7.87 37.57
C ASN A 74 -1.10 9.24 37.82
N GLN A 75 -1.28 9.83 39.01
CA GLN A 75 -0.93 11.24 39.22
C GLN A 75 0.59 11.53 39.30
N LYS A 76 1.39 10.49 39.60
CA LYS A 76 2.85 10.57 39.80
C LYS A 76 3.61 9.92 38.63
N LYS A 77 4.86 10.34 38.41
CA LYS A 77 5.75 9.70 37.43
C LYS A 77 5.91 8.20 37.70
N ALA A 78 6.12 7.82 38.96
CA ALA A 78 6.26 6.43 39.39
C ALA A 78 5.04 5.55 39.04
N THR A 79 3.82 6.03 39.28
CA THR A 79 2.58 5.32 38.92
C THR A 79 2.40 5.20 37.40
N ILE A 80 2.82 6.22 36.65
CA ILE A 80 2.81 6.17 35.17
C ILE A 80 3.84 5.13 34.71
N GLU A 81 5.04 5.12 35.27
CA GLU A 81 6.10 4.18 34.91
C GLU A 81 5.69 2.73 35.14
N ALA A 82 5.16 2.42 36.32
CA ALA A 82 4.64 1.10 36.65
C ALA A 82 3.52 0.65 35.69
N SER A 83 2.62 1.58 35.32
CA SER A 83 1.55 1.33 34.34
C SER A 83 2.09 0.96 32.97
N LEU A 84 3.06 1.74 32.49
CA LEU A 84 3.68 1.58 31.18
C LEU A 84 4.43 0.25 31.10
N LEU A 85 5.30 -0.04 32.07
CA LEU A 85 6.07 -1.28 32.09
C LEU A 85 5.18 -2.52 32.18
N ASN A 86 4.07 -2.46 32.92
CA ASN A 86 3.10 -3.55 32.96
C ASN A 86 2.49 -3.83 31.57
N ALA A 87 2.01 -2.79 30.86
CA ALA A 87 1.47 -3.00 29.52
C ALA A 87 2.53 -3.46 28.51
N LEU A 88 3.75 -2.95 28.60
CA LEU A 88 4.84 -3.36 27.71
C LEU A 88 5.30 -4.81 28.00
N SER A 89 5.33 -5.22 29.27
CA SER A 89 5.69 -6.57 29.70
C SER A 89 4.74 -7.62 29.12
N GLN A 90 3.44 -7.31 29.01
CA GLN A 90 2.45 -8.20 28.38
C GLN A 90 2.68 -8.45 26.89
N HIS A 91 3.49 -7.62 26.24
CA HIS A 91 3.81 -7.70 24.82
C HIS A 91 5.29 -7.98 24.56
N SER A 92 6.04 -8.38 25.60
CA SER A 92 7.43 -8.78 25.50
C SER A 92 7.60 -10.24 25.92
N LYS A 93 8.66 -10.91 25.41
CA LYS A 93 9.08 -12.23 25.92
C LYS A 93 9.67 -12.13 27.34
N HIS A 94 10.08 -10.93 27.76
CA HIS A 94 10.70 -10.68 29.06
C HIS A 94 9.77 -9.90 29.97
N ASP A 95 9.79 -10.21 31.27
CA ASP A 95 9.10 -9.37 32.23
C ASP A 95 9.82 -8.02 32.35
N LEU A 96 9.22 -6.97 31.79
CA LEU A 96 9.81 -5.64 31.76
C LEU A 96 9.63 -4.88 33.08
N THR A 97 8.78 -5.37 33.98
CA THR A 97 8.51 -4.69 35.26
C THR A 97 9.71 -4.70 36.20
N ILE A 98 10.62 -5.66 36.04
CA ILE A 98 11.87 -5.75 36.83
C ILE A 98 12.84 -4.59 36.58
N TYR A 99 12.66 -3.84 35.49
CA TYR A 99 13.48 -2.68 35.12
C TYR A 99 12.87 -1.35 35.57
N CYS A 100 11.86 -1.39 36.44
CA CYS A 100 11.25 -0.19 36.99
C CYS A 100 12.22 0.59 37.90
N SER A 101 11.98 1.90 38.04
CA SER A 101 12.75 2.74 38.95
C SER A 101 12.48 2.35 40.40
N LYS A 102 13.39 2.72 41.32
CA LYS A 102 13.20 2.44 42.76
C LYS A 102 11.92 3.09 43.33
N GLU A 103 11.48 4.19 42.72
CA GLU A 103 10.24 4.86 43.06
C GLU A 103 9.02 4.15 42.47
N ALA A 104 9.12 3.64 41.23
CA ALA A 104 8.04 2.91 40.56
C ALA A 104 7.81 1.50 41.13
N ASP A 105 8.86 0.83 41.61
CA ASP A 105 8.81 -0.50 42.25
C ASP A 105 7.91 -0.53 43.51
N LYS A 106 7.64 0.64 44.10
CA LYS A 106 6.82 0.80 45.31
C LYS A 106 5.40 1.28 45.05
N GLU A 107 5.05 1.51 43.80
CA GLU A 107 3.80 2.16 43.40
C GLU A 107 2.98 1.24 42.48
N VAL A 108 1.65 1.31 42.55
CA VAL A 108 0.77 0.54 41.67
C VAL A 108 0.25 1.45 40.56
N GLY A 109 0.59 1.10 39.33
CA GLY A 109 0.11 1.78 38.13
C GLY A 109 -1.20 1.19 37.59
N PHE A 110 -2.07 2.04 37.05
CA PHE A 110 -3.33 1.63 36.42
C PHE A 110 -3.31 1.87 34.91
N ILE A 111 -3.42 0.78 34.14
CA ILE A 111 -3.54 0.81 32.68
C ILE A 111 -4.63 -0.16 32.24
N ARG A 112 -5.38 0.19 31.20
CA ARG A 112 -6.51 -0.61 30.73
C ARG A 112 -6.44 -0.85 29.24
N ARG A 113 -6.53 -2.11 28.80
CA ARG A 113 -6.67 -2.44 27.38
C ARG A 113 -8.08 -2.08 26.89
N LEU A 114 -8.18 -1.42 25.75
CA LEU A 114 -9.44 -1.12 25.07
C LEU A 114 -9.84 -2.27 24.16
N THR A 115 -11.14 -2.59 24.15
CA THR A 115 -11.71 -3.56 23.22
C THR A 115 -11.99 -2.93 21.85
N THR A 116 -12.10 -3.76 20.81
CA THR A 116 -12.47 -3.32 19.45
C THR A 116 -13.82 -2.58 19.44
N LYS A 117 -14.78 -3.03 20.26
CA LYS A 117 -16.10 -2.40 20.38
C LYS A 117 -15.98 -0.97 20.94
N GLU A 118 -15.22 -0.79 22.02
CA GLU A 118 -14.99 0.54 22.62
C GLU A 118 -14.21 1.48 21.69
N MET A 119 -13.27 0.94 20.90
CA MET A 119 -12.55 1.69 19.89
C MET A 119 -13.50 2.23 18.80
N ILE A 120 -14.45 1.41 18.35
CA ILE A 120 -15.45 1.80 17.35
C ILE A 120 -16.44 2.82 17.91
N GLU A 121 -16.90 2.64 19.16
CA GLU A 121 -17.82 3.57 19.84
C GLU A 121 -17.18 4.95 20.07
N LYS A 122 -15.84 4.99 20.22
CA LYS A 122 -15.08 6.24 20.36
C LYS A 122 -14.67 6.87 19.03
N GLN A 123 -14.89 6.25 17.88
CA GLN A 123 -14.61 6.88 16.58
C GLN A 123 -15.65 7.97 16.28
N HIS A 124 -15.24 9.03 15.58
CA HIS A 124 -16.19 10.04 15.09
C HIS A 124 -17.35 9.37 14.33
N ASP A 125 -18.56 9.85 14.62
CA ASP A 125 -19.85 9.36 14.15
C ASP A 125 -19.79 8.98 12.65
N LYS A 126 -19.57 7.68 12.36
CA LYS A 126 -19.48 7.13 10.98
C LYS A 126 -20.76 7.36 10.18
N SER A 127 -21.83 7.80 10.84
CA SER A 127 -23.16 8.05 10.30
C SER A 127 -23.24 9.24 9.33
N LYS A 128 -22.24 10.13 9.28
CA LYS A 128 -22.24 11.31 8.38
C LYS A 128 -21.38 11.20 7.11
N ILE A 129 -20.55 10.15 6.96
CA ILE A 129 -19.77 9.96 5.74
C ILE A 129 -20.61 9.19 4.71
N THR A 130 -21.48 9.90 4.00
CA THR A 130 -22.15 9.37 2.83
C THR A 130 -21.15 9.09 1.70
N LYS A 131 -20.87 7.80 1.49
CA LYS A 131 -20.52 7.14 0.23
C LYS A 131 -19.43 7.78 -0.65
N PHE A 132 -18.17 7.49 -0.32
CA PHE A 132 -17.15 7.13 -1.33
C PHE A 132 -16.17 6.11 -0.71
N LYS A 133 -16.52 4.82 -0.70
CA LYS A 133 -15.53 3.74 -0.52
C LYS A 133 -14.81 3.57 -1.86
N SER A 134 -13.64 4.20 -2.07
CA SER A 134 -12.79 3.79 -3.19
C SER A 134 -12.30 2.37 -2.91
N LYS A 135 -12.83 1.36 -3.61
CA LYS A 135 -12.48 -0.05 -3.40
C LYS A 135 -11.03 -0.41 -3.78
N ILE A 136 -10.35 0.44 -4.55
CA ILE A 136 -8.92 0.30 -4.88
C ILE A 136 -8.12 1.33 -4.07
N SER A 137 -7.17 0.86 -3.27
CA SER A 137 -6.25 1.67 -2.46
C SER A 137 -4.81 1.61 -2.97
N ARG A 138 -4.62 1.47 -4.30
CA ARG A 138 -3.31 1.33 -4.97
C ARG A 138 -2.91 2.62 -5.67
N SER A 139 -1.61 2.93 -5.67
CA SER A 139 -1.06 4.06 -6.40
C SER A 139 -0.69 3.68 -7.85
N PRO A 140 -0.42 4.66 -8.73
CA PRO A 140 0.08 4.39 -10.08
C PRO A 140 1.41 3.61 -10.12
N LEU A 141 2.20 3.63 -9.03
CA LEU A 141 3.42 2.83 -8.89
C LEU A 141 3.11 1.34 -8.65
N GLU A 142 1.93 1.06 -8.09
CA GLU A 142 1.51 -0.25 -7.59
C GLU A 142 0.51 -0.92 -8.55
N LEU A 143 0.56 -0.60 -9.85
CA LEU A 143 -0.38 -1.16 -10.84
C LEU A 143 0.02 -2.54 -11.36
N ASN A 144 1.31 -2.91 -11.26
CA ASN A 144 1.88 -4.14 -11.83
C ASN A 144 2.66 -4.93 -10.77
N LEU A 145 2.08 -5.12 -9.59
CA LEU A 145 2.70 -5.88 -8.51
C LEU A 145 2.57 -7.38 -8.76
N ILE A 146 3.62 -8.11 -8.44
CA ILE A 146 3.70 -9.55 -8.58
C ILE A 146 2.90 -10.21 -7.47
N GLU A 147 2.07 -11.18 -7.85
CA GLU A 147 1.38 -12.03 -6.89
C GLU A 147 2.34 -13.03 -6.20
N PRO A 148 2.49 -12.99 -4.86
CA PRO A 148 3.43 -13.87 -4.14
C PRO A 148 3.19 -15.37 -4.34
N ILE A 149 1.93 -15.81 -4.47
CA ILE A 149 1.58 -17.24 -4.64
C ILE A 149 2.23 -17.86 -5.88
N LEU A 150 2.49 -17.05 -6.93
CA LEU A 150 3.14 -17.51 -8.15
C LEU A 150 4.64 -17.65 -7.98
N LEU A 151 5.25 -16.90 -7.06
CA LEU A 151 6.67 -17.03 -6.71
C LEU A 151 6.93 -18.23 -5.80
N GLU A 152 5.97 -18.61 -4.95
CA GLU A 152 6.08 -19.81 -4.10
C GLU A 152 6.28 -21.10 -4.91
N GLN A 153 5.70 -21.16 -6.11
CA GLN A 153 5.78 -22.32 -7.01
C GLN A 153 7.08 -22.38 -7.83
N ARG A 154 7.94 -21.36 -7.72
CA ARG A 154 9.19 -21.27 -8.49
C ARG A 154 10.37 -21.87 -7.73
N SER A 155 11.32 -22.41 -8.49
CA SER A 155 12.67 -22.64 -7.98
C SER A 155 13.45 -21.33 -8.07
N PHE A 156 14.35 -21.10 -7.12
CA PHE A 156 15.31 -20.01 -7.20
C PHE A 156 16.66 -20.61 -7.58
N GLU A 157 17.07 -20.45 -8.83
CA GLU A 157 18.28 -21.07 -9.40
C GLU A 157 19.47 -20.11 -9.47
N GLU A 158 19.25 -18.82 -9.23
CA GLU A 158 20.30 -17.81 -9.27
C GLU A 158 21.24 -17.90 -8.05
N SER A 159 22.51 -17.55 -8.25
CA SER A 159 23.45 -17.45 -7.14
C SER A 159 23.17 -16.21 -6.30
N ILE A 160 23.35 -16.33 -4.99
CA ILE A 160 23.17 -15.21 -4.05
C ILE A 160 24.24 -14.16 -4.35
N ASN A 161 23.83 -13.03 -4.91
CA ASN A 161 24.68 -11.89 -5.19
C ASN A 161 24.18 -10.66 -4.43
N TRP A 162 25.04 -10.06 -3.61
CA TRP A 162 24.72 -8.86 -2.83
C TRP A 162 24.85 -7.57 -3.65
N HIS A 163 25.51 -7.63 -4.81
CA HIS A 163 25.80 -6.47 -5.65
C HIS A 163 26.44 -5.33 -4.83
N GLN A 164 25.80 -4.16 -4.73
CA GLN A 164 26.26 -3.02 -3.94
C GLN A 164 25.51 -2.88 -2.60
N LEU A 165 24.70 -3.85 -2.19
CA LEU A 165 24.06 -3.83 -0.87
C LEU A 165 25.10 -4.02 0.24
N ARG A 166 25.00 -3.17 1.26
CA ARG A 166 25.72 -3.37 2.51
C ARG A 166 25.13 -4.56 3.25
N ARG A 167 25.97 -5.57 3.53
CA ARG A 167 25.61 -6.67 4.43
C ARG A 167 25.59 -6.18 5.87
N MET A 168 24.41 -6.19 6.46
CA MET A 168 24.18 -5.73 7.82
C MET A 168 24.34 -6.88 8.82
N ASN A 169 24.81 -6.53 10.01
CA ASN A 169 24.86 -7.33 11.23
C ASN A 169 24.46 -6.43 12.40
N GLU A 170 24.47 -6.93 13.63
CA GLU A 170 24.07 -6.16 14.82
C GLU A 170 24.75 -4.78 14.90
N THR A 171 26.08 -4.73 14.83
CA THR A 171 26.83 -3.48 15.00
C THR A 171 26.62 -2.51 13.85
N THR A 172 26.57 -3.00 12.61
CA THR A 172 26.40 -2.15 11.42
C THR A 172 24.97 -1.67 11.25
N LEU A 173 23.97 -2.48 11.63
CA LEU A 173 22.56 -2.12 11.65
C LEU A 173 22.30 -1.04 12.70
N ASP A 174 22.76 -1.25 13.92
CA ASP A 174 22.62 -0.28 15.00
C ASP A 174 23.26 1.05 14.63
N ALA A 175 24.49 1.04 14.09
CA ALA A 175 25.13 2.26 13.64
C ALA A 175 24.29 2.97 12.55
N ALA A 176 23.87 2.24 11.52
CA ALA A 176 23.16 2.82 10.38
C ALA A 176 21.75 3.35 10.73
N ILE A 177 21.03 2.72 11.66
CA ILE A 177 19.68 3.14 12.07
C ILE A 177 19.72 4.37 13.01
N ASN A 178 20.78 4.52 13.79
CA ASN A 178 20.92 5.61 14.76
C ASN A 178 21.47 6.91 14.16
N GLU A 179 22.08 6.84 12.98
CA GLU A 179 22.51 8.04 12.25
C GLU A 179 21.30 8.82 11.71
N ASN A 180 21.46 10.14 11.55
CA ASN A 180 20.45 11.00 10.93
C ASN A 180 20.48 10.86 9.40
N ARG A 181 20.28 9.62 8.94
CA ARG A 181 20.35 9.15 7.56
C ARG A 181 19.13 8.28 7.27
N LEU A 182 18.77 8.17 6.00
CA LEU A 182 17.79 7.21 5.51
C LEU A 182 18.47 5.87 5.27
N THR A 183 18.14 4.89 6.09
CA THR A 183 18.74 3.55 6.04
C THR A 183 17.69 2.55 5.58
N PHE A 184 17.85 2.07 4.36
CA PHE A 184 16.99 1.09 3.71
C PHE A 184 17.53 -0.32 4.00
N VAL A 185 16.74 -1.15 4.68
CA VAL A 185 17.14 -2.49 5.11
C VAL A 185 16.07 -3.49 4.72
N LEU A 186 16.47 -4.49 3.92
CA LEU A 186 15.70 -5.71 3.72
C LEU A 186 16.14 -6.75 4.74
N PHE A 187 15.21 -7.25 5.55
CA PHE A 187 15.44 -8.46 6.34
C PHE A 187 14.97 -9.65 5.53
N TRP A 188 15.85 -10.62 5.27
CA TRP A 188 15.53 -11.72 4.35
C TRP A 188 16.01 -13.07 4.86
N LYS A 189 15.39 -14.14 4.38
CA LYS A 189 15.66 -15.52 4.80
C LYS A 189 15.84 -16.43 3.59
N ILE A 190 16.84 -17.30 3.65
CA ILE A 190 17.21 -18.17 2.52
C ILE A 190 16.23 -19.34 2.36
N GLU A 191 15.56 -19.78 3.42
CA GLU A 191 14.56 -20.85 3.36
C GLU A 191 13.23 -20.38 2.72
N ASP A 192 12.99 -19.07 2.66
CA ASP A 192 11.80 -18.48 2.05
C ASP A 192 12.07 -18.12 0.57
N THR A 193 11.42 -18.83 -0.35
CA THR A 193 11.53 -18.61 -1.79
C THR A 193 11.14 -17.19 -2.20
N ILE A 194 10.09 -16.62 -1.61
CA ILE A 194 9.65 -15.26 -1.96
C ILE A 194 10.68 -14.25 -1.48
N SER A 195 11.17 -14.43 -0.24
CA SER A 195 12.23 -13.61 0.35
C SER A 195 13.50 -13.60 -0.53
N LYS A 196 13.90 -14.75 -1.08
CA LYS A 196 15.02 -14.85 -2.05
C LYS A 196 14.80 -14.02 -3.31
N HIS A 197 13.62 -14.09 -3.91
CA HIS A 197 13.30 -13.30 -5.12
C HIS A 197 13.32 -11.79 -4.82
N VAL A 198 12.80 -11.37 -3.67
CA VAL A 198 12.86 -9.97 -3.23
C VAL A 198 14.29 -9.53 -2.96
N PHE A 199 15.09 -10.35 -2.27
CA PHE A 199 16.51 -10.08 -2.07
C PHE A 199 17.26 -9.91 -3.39
N HIS A 200 17.03 -10.79 -4.36
CA HIS A 200 17.64 -10.69 -5.69
C HIS A 200 17.32 -9.34 -6.36
N LEU A 201 16.04 -8.95 -6.41
CA LEU A 201 15.64 -7.67 -7.02
C LEU A 201 16.18 -6.47 -6.25
N TRP A 202 16.18 -6.52 -4.93
CA TRP A 202 16.72 -5.44 -4.09
C TRP A 202 18.24 -5.30 -4.26
N ALA A 203 18.95 -6.42 -4.34
CA ALA A 203 20.37 -6.44 -4.60
C ALA A 203 20.69 -5.85 -5.98
N LYS A 204 19.95 -6.25 -7.01
CA LYS A 204 20.09 -5.66 -8.35
C LYS A 204 19.75 -4.17 -8.37
N ALA A 205 18.71 -3.74 -7.65
CA ALA A 205 18.34 -2.32 -7.52
C ALA A 205 19.45 -1.49 -6.89
N SER A 206 20.20 -2.08 -5.94
CA SER A 206 21.30 -1.40 -5.26
C SER A 206 22.38 -0.88 -6.21
N GLU A 207 22.62 -1.54 -7.35
CA GLU A 207 23.64 -1.09 -8.31
C GLU A 207 23.31 0.30 -8.87
N LEU A 208 22.04 0.54 -9.18
CA LEU A 208 21.56 1.80 -9.71
C LEU A 208 21.31 2.82 -8.61
N LEU A 209 20.86 2.38 -7.43
CA LEU A 209 20.57 3.25 -6.29
C LEU A 209 21.84 3.80 -5.66
N VAL A 210 22.82 2.95 -5.37
CA VAL A 210 24.10 3.38 -4.82
C VAL A 210 24.79 4.32 -5.79
N LEU A 211 24.84 4.00 -7.09
CA LEU A 211 25.39 4.90 -8.11
C LEU A 211 24.69 6.28 -8.11
N ARG A 212 23.36 6.31 -8.03
CA ARG A 212 22.59 7.57 -8.02
C ARG A 212 22.85 8.41 -6.77
N TYR A 213 23.02 7.78 -5.61
CA TYR A 213 23.16 8.45 -4.31
C TYR A 213 24.59 8.35 -3.74
N GLN A 214 25.59 8.09 -4.60
CA GLN A 214 26.98 7.83 -4.22
C GLN A 214 27.66 8.96 -3.43
N ASN A 215 27.24 10.21 -3.68
CA ASN A 215 27.74 11.41 -3.01
C ASN A 215 26.84 11.89 -1.86
N ASP A 216 25.78 11.12 -1.56
CA ASP A 216 24.83 11.46 -0.51
C ASP A 216 25.21 10.74 0.79
N ASP A 217 25.89 11.47 1.67
CA ASP A 217 26.18 11.03 3.04
C ASP A 217 24.91 10.81 3.88
N VAL A 218 23.71 10.97 3.33
CA VAL A 218 22.44 10.85 4.05
C VAL A 218 21.74 9.50 3.78
N THR A 219 22.28 8.61 2.94
CA THR A 219 21.56 7.39 2.54
C THR A 219 22.40 6.11 2.65
N THR A 220 21.77 5.01 3.06
CA THR A 220 22.39 3.67 3.09
C THR A 220 21.42 2.61 2.58
N PHE A 221 21.89 1.74 1.69
CA PHE A 221 21.15 0.58 1.19
C PHE A 221 21.81 -0.71 1.68
N GLY A 222 21.05 -1.56 2.37
CA GLY A 222 21.56 -2.83 2.84
C GLY A 222 20.50 -3.90 3.00
N ALA A 223 20.97 -5.05 3.44
CA ALA A 223 20.15 -6.20 3.77
C ALA A 223 20.76 -6.98 4.94
N LEU A 224 19.92 -7.67 5.69
CA LEU A 224 20.30 -8.51 6.81
C LEU A 224 19.78 -9.94 6.58
N ALA A 225 20.71 -10.89 6.58
CA ALA A 225 20.43 -12.31 6.40
C ALA A 225 19.95 -12.92 7.73
N CYS A 226 18.66 -13.12 7.89
CA CYS A 226 18.08 -13.58 9.15
C CYS A 226 18.55 -14.97 9.56
N HIS A 227 18.75 -15.87 8.59
CA HIS A 227 19.32 -17.20 8.82
C HIS A 227 20.72 -17.20 9.45
N GLU A 228 21.43 -16.06 9.46
CA GLU A 228 22.73 -15.89 10.14
C GLU A 228 22.60 -15.16 11.49
N TYR A 229 21.52 -14.40 11.68
CA TYR A 229 21.30 -13.52 12.84
C TYR A 229 19.85 -13.61 13.33
N ASP A 230 19.33 -14.83 13.53
CA ASP A 230 17.91 -15.08 13.80
C ASP A 230 17.40 -14.25 15.00
N ASN A 231 18.17 -14.22 16.10
CA ASN A 231 17.82 -13.46 17.30
C ASN A 231 17.70 -11.94 17.06
N LEU A 232 18.50 -11.38 16.14
CA LEU A 232 18.44 -9.97 15.80
C LEU A 232 17.24 -9.68 14.89
N CYS A 233 16.91 -10.60 13.99
CA CYS A 233 15.70 -10.45 13.16
C CYS A 233 14.42 -10.53 13.98
N ASP A 234 14.38 -11.35 15.04
CA ASP A 234 13.22 -11.44 15.95
C ASP A 234 12.80 -10.07 16.54
N ASP A 235 13.72 -9.10 16.62
CA ASP A 235 13.43 -7.75 17.13
C ASP A 235 12.74 -6.84 16.09
N TYR A 236 12.78 -7.19 14.80
CA TYR A 236 12.26 -6.38 13.69
C TYR A 236 11.20 -7.10 12.84
N ILE A 237 11.26 -8.43 12.79
CA ILE A 237 10.35 -9.30 12.04
C ILE A 237 9.22 -9.72 12.98
N THR A 238 8.01 -9.29 12.66
CA THR A 238 6.80 -9.58 13.44
C THR A 238 5.86 -10.55 12.73
N LYS A 239 5.96 -10.63 11.40
CA LYS A 239 5.14 -11.48 10.52
C LYS A 239 6.00 -12.17 9.48
N VAL A 240 5.51 -13.26 8.90
CA VAL A 240 6.18 -13.97 7.81
C VAL A 240 6.46 -13.03 6.62
N ASN A 241 5.52 -12.13 6.30
CA ASN A 241 5.71 -11.13 5.24
C ASN A 241 6.84 -10.13 5.53
N ASP A 242 7.29 -9.99 6.78
CA ASP A 242 8.34 -9.03 7.11
C ASP A 242 9.71 -9.50 6.55
N TYR A 243 9.88 -10.81 6.27
CA TYR A 243 11.06 -11.36 5.56
C TYR A 243 11.16 -10.94 4.09
N ARG A 244 10.15 -10.24 3.56
CA ARG A 244 10.18 -9.64 2.22
C ARG A 244 9.93 -8.14 2.26
N THR A 245 9.94 -7.54 3.45
CA THR A 245 9.66 -6.11 3.62
C THR A 245 10.96 -5.32 3.67
N ILE A 246 11.03 -4.26 2.87
CA ILE A 246 12.11 -3.29 2.92
C ILE A 246 11.68 -2.17 3.87
N PHE A 247 12.39 -2.02 4.99
CA PHE A 247 12.17 -0.96 5.95
C PHE A 247 13.12 0.19 5.68
N VAL A 248 12.64 1.41 5.92
CA VAL A 248 13.45 2.63 5.87
C VAL A 248 13.47 3.23 7.25
N PHE A 249 14.65 3.35 7.83
CA PHE A 249 14.83 3.95 9.14
C PHE A 249 15.38 5.38 9.00
N LYS A 250 14.98 6.25 9.93
CA LYS A 250 15.56 7.57 10.15
C LYS A 250 15.52 7.91 11.63
N ASN A 251 16.67 8.19 12.25
CA ASN A 251 16.76 8.47 13.69
C ASN A 251 16.04 7.40 14.53
N ASN A 252 16.29 6.12 14.25
CA ASN A 252 15.69 4.98 14.95
C ASN A 252 14.16 4.88 14.87
N ASN A 253 13.52 5.53 13.91
CA ASN A 253 12.10 5.39 13.61
C ASN A 253 11.90 4.84 12.20
N ILE A 254 10.85 4.05 11.99
CA ILE A 254 10.42 3.65 10.65
C ILE A 254 9.93 4.89 9.93
N PHE A 255 10.71 5.34 8.96
CA PHE A 255 10.39 6.42 8.06
C PHE A 255 9.43 5.96 6.96
N GLY A 256 9.58 4.74 6.46
CA GLY A 256 8.72 4.14 5.44
C GLY A 256 8.99 2.65 5.33
N GLN A 257 8.11 1.93 4.64
CA GLN A 257 8.31 0.51 4.36
C GLN A 257 7.54 0.11 3.09
N THR A 258 7.95 -0.99 2.46
CA THR A 258 7.15 -1.66 1.45
C THR A 258 7.28 -3.18 1.59
N GLU A 259 6.13 -3.86 1.61
CA GLU A 259 6.03 -5.32 1.53
C GLU A 259 5.65 -5.80 0.12
N GLU A 260 5.44 -4.85 -0.80
CA GLU A 260 4.98 -5.12 -2.15
C GLU A 260 6.12 -5.60 -3.04
N ILE A 261 5.81 -6.54 -3.92
CA ILE A 261 6.77 -7.13 -4.84
C ILE A 261 6.50 -6.58 -6.23
N GLY A 262 7.44 -5.83 -6.78
CA GLY A 262 7.40 -5.35 -8.16
C GLY A 262 8.61 -5.81 -8.95
N ASP A 263 8.84 -5.17 -10.10
CA ASP A 263 10.07 -5.33 -10.87
C ASP A 263 11.22 -4.46 -10.29
N LEU A 264 12.35 -4.43 -10.99
CA LEU A 264 13.48 -3.57 -10.65
C LEU A 264 13.08 -2.07 -10.60
N LYS A 265 12.22 -1.64 -11.53
CA LYS A 265 11.80 -0.24 -11.67
C LYS A 265 10.93 0.20 -10.49
N TYR A 266 10.10 -0.69 -9.96
CA TYR A 266 9.28 -0.46 -8.77
C TYR A 266 10.14 0.00 -7.59
N TYR A 267 11.14 -0.78 -7.19
CA TYR A 267 12.00 -0.44 -6.03
C TYR A 267 12.76 0.86 -6.25
N ILE A 268 13.29 1.09 -7.45
CA ILE A 268 14.00 2.32 -7.79
C ILE A 268 13.09 3.54 -7.65
N ASN A 269 11.87 3.46 -8.18
CA ASN A 269 10.92 4.57 -8.12
C ASN A 269 10.37 4.80 -6.72
N TRP A 270 10.14 3.74 -5.95
CA TRP A 270 9.73 3.82 -4.55
C TRP A 270 10.80 4.55 -3.71
N VAL A 271 12.08 4.19 -3.86
CA VAL A 271 13.19 4.90 -3.19
C VAL A 271 13.23 6.37 -3.60
N LYS A 272 13.14 6.69 -4.90
CA LYS A 272 13.11 8.09 -5.37
C LYS A 272 11.99 8.89 -4.69
N LEU A 273 10.80 8.32 -4.58
CA LEU A 273 9.65 8.97 -3.94
C LEU A 273 9.89 9.22 -2.45
N LEU A 274 10.57 8.32 -1.73
CA LEU A 274 10.89 8.49 -0.31
C LEU A 274 12.05 9.44 -0.05
N MET A 275 13.01 9.53 -0.97
CA MET A 275 14.16 10.44 -0.87
C MET A 275 13.77 11.91 -1.01
N LEU A 276 12.60 12.20 -1.57
CA LEU A 276 12.13 13.55 -1.82
C LEU A 276 11.23 14.04 -0.70
N SER A 277 11.10 15.37 -0.59
CA SER A 277 10.07 15.97 0.26
C SER A 277 8.69 15.41 -0.12
N PRO A 278 7.82 15.09 0.86
CA PRO A 278 6.50 14.53 0.62
C PRO A 278 5.68 15.32 -0.40
N ALA A 279 5.83 16.64 -0.40
CA ALA A 279 5.42 17.49 -1.50
C ALA A 279 6.52 18.50 -1.84
N GLN A 280 6.71 18.76 -3.13
CA GLN A 280 7.72 19.70 -3.61
C GLN A 280 7.11 21.07 -3.90
N GLU A 281 7.75 22.13 -3.42
CA GLU A 281 7.35 23.48 -3.77
C GLU A 281 7.77 23.82 -5.19
N ILE A 282 6.88 24.44 -5.94
CA ILE A 282 7.16 24.98 -7.26
C ILE A 282 7.26 26.51 -7.17
N LEU A 283 8.29 27.06 -7.79
CA LEU A 283 8.67 28.48 -7.63
C LEU A 283 8.31 29.33 -8.85
N SER A 284 7.93 28.71 -9.97
CA SER A 284 7.66 29.42 -11.21
C SER A 284 6.45 28.89 -11.97
N GLU A 285 5.80 29.76 -12.76
CA GLU A 285 4.75 29.33 -13.68
C GLU A 285 5.28 28.42 -14.80
N ASN A 286 6.58 28.50 -15.11
CA ASN A 286 7.22 27.61 -16.08
C ASN A 286 7.31 26.17 -15.55
N GLU A 287 7.69 25.99 -14.29
CA GLU A 287 7.64 24.68 -13.62
C GLU A 287 6.22 24.12 -13.60
N LEU A 288 5.21 24.97 -13.34
CA LEU A 288 3.81 24.54 -13.40
C LEU A 288 3.41 24.06 -14.81
N LYS A 289 3.94 24.65 -15.88
CA LYS A 289 3.72 24.17 -17.26
C LYS A 289 4.37 22.80 -17.49
N GLN A 290 5.59 22.59 -16.99
CA GLN A 290 6.27 21.29 -17.08
C GLN A 290 5.52 20.20 -16.30
N ILE A 291 5.04 20.52 -15.09
CA ILE A 291 4.22 19.62 -14.28
C ILE A 291 2.91 19.26 -14.98
N LYS A 292 2.27 20.22 -15.67
CA LYS A 292 1.10 19.94 -16.52
C LYS A 292 1.40 19.00 -17.69
N ALA A 293 2.65 18.95 -18.14
CA ALA A 293 3.13 17.96 -19.10
C ALA A 293 3.59 16.65 -18.45
N GLY A 294 3.56 16.55 -17.11
CA GLY A 294 3.97 15.38 -16.35
C GLY A 294 5.43 15.31 -15.99
N ILE A 295 6.19 16.38 -16.24
CA ILE A 295 7.63 16.42 -16.01
C ILE A 295 7.88 17.06 -14.64
N ILE A 296 8.54 16.32 -13.76
CA ILE A 296 9.04 16.82 -12.47
C ILE A 296 10.56 16.72 -12.53
N LYS A 297 11.25 17.86 -12.43
CA LYS A 297 12.72 17.96 -12.58
C LYS A 297 13.50 17.00 -11.67
N SER A 298 12.98 16.75 -10.48
CA SER A 298 13.56 15.83 -9.48
C SER A 298 13.39 14.33 -9.85
N PHE A 299 12.80 13.99 -10.99
CA PHE A 299 12.46 12.63 -11.43
C PHE A 299 12.95 12.30 -12.86
N ASP A 300 14.18 12.67 -13.20
CA ASP A 300 14.86 12.29 -14.45
C ASP A 300 14.08 12.62 -15.73
N ASP A 301 13.26 13.68 -15.71
CA ASP A 301 12.40 14.15 -16.81
C ASP A 301 11.42 13.12 -17.41
N GLU A 302 11.20 12.00 -16.72
CA GLU A 302 10.17 11.03 -17.10
C GLU A 302 8.76 11.58 -16.86
N VAL A 303 7.86 11.38 -17.84
CA VAL A 303 6.45 11.75 -17.71
C VAL A 303 5.77 10.90 -16.65
N LYS A 304 5.28 11.54 -15.58
CA LYS A 304 4.57 10.86 -14.49
C LYS A 304 3.10 10.69 -14.80
N PRO A 305 2.50 9.51 -14.56
CA PRO A 305 1.13 9.21 -14.96
C PRO A 305 0.12 10.11 -14.25
N ALA A 306 0.35 10.40 -12.97
CA ALA A 306 -0.47 11.29 -12.17
C ALA A 306 0.39 12.16 -11.24
N ILE A 307 0.01 13.44 -11.09
CA ILE A 307 0.62 14.40 -10.17
C ILE A 307 -0.49 15.19 -9.48
N THR A 308 -0.50 15.23 -8.15
CA THR A 308 -1.43 16.07 -7.39
C THR A 308 -0.78 17.42 -7.07
N VAL A 309 -1.46 18.49 -7.45
CA VAL A 309 -1.02 19.88 -7.31
C VAL A 309 -1.90 20.60 -6.30
N GLY A 310 -1.29 21.20 -5.28
CA GLY A 310 -1.94 22.17 -4.40
C GLY A 310 -1.54 23.61 -4.76
N ILE A 311 -2.49 24.54 -4.83
CA ILE A 311 -2.21 25.98 -4.93
C ILE A 311 -2.83 26.63 -3.70
N PHE A 312 -2.02 27.32 -2.92
CA PHE A 312 -2.42 27.91 -1.65
C PHE A 312 -2.07 29.40 -1.58
N ASP A 313 -2.85 30.18 -0.85
CA ASP A 313 -2.67 31.61 -0.66
C ASP A 313 -1.50 31.95 0.30
N ASP A 314 -1.35 31.17 1.37
CA ASP A 314 -0.36 31.32 2.43
C ASP A 314 0.17 29.95 2.91
N ARG A 315 1.46 29.92 3.27
CA ARG A 315 2.14 28.77 3.88
C ARG A 315 1.60 28.40 5.25
N ASN A 316 0.99 29.37 5.95
CA ASN A 316 0.51 29.16 7.31
C ASN A 316 -0.96 28.74 7.40
N ASN A 317 -1.65 28.68 6.26
CA ASN A 317 -3.04 28.26 6.17
C ASN A 317 -3.22 26.83 6.75
N ASN A 318 -4.40 26.52 7.29
CA ASN A 318 -4.71 25.17 7.74
C ASN A 318 -4.80 24.19 6.57
N GLU A 319 -5.27 24.65 5.41
CA GLU A 319 -5.48 23.78 4.23
C GLU A 319 -4.17 23.23 3.67
N ILE A 320 -3.12 24.07 3.59
CA ILE A 320 -1.80 23.59 3.18
C ILE A 320 -1.19 22.66 4.22
N LYS A 321 -1.41 22.88 5.52
CA LYS A 321 -0.96 21.96 6.57
C LYS A 321 -1.63 20.59 6.41
N THR A 322 -2.95 20.55 6.18
CA THR A 322 -3.67 19.30 5.88
C THR A 322 -3.13 18.63 4.63
N PHE A 323 -2.88 19.39 3.56
CA PHE A 323 -2.31 18.86 2.31
C PHE A 323 -0.92 18.26 2.51
N MET A 324 0.00 18.98 3.17
CA MET A 324 1.35 18.50 3.46
C MET A 324 1.33 17.25 4.33
N GLN A 325 0.40 17.21 5.27
CA GLN A 325 0.25 16.05 6.16
C GLN A 325 -0.32 14.83 5.42
N MET A 326 -1.28 15.03 4.51
CA MET A 326 -1.77 13.98 3.63
C MET A 326 -0.65 13.47 2.70
N ALA A 327 0.16 14.38 2.15
CA ALA A 327 1.32 14.02 1.33
C ALA A 327 2.35 13.20 2.12
N GLU A 328 2.61 13.53 3.38
CA GLU A 328 3.47 12.75 4.29
C GLU A 328 2.89 11.34 4.52
N ASN A 329 1.59 11.20 4.73
CA ASN A 329 0.95 9.89 4.90
C ASN A 329 1.02 9.01 3.64
N LEU A 330 1.09 9.63 2.47
CA LEU A 330 1.11 8.97 1.16
C LEU A 330 2.49 8.98 0.48
N LYS A 331 3.54 9.35 1.23
CA LYS A 331 4.91 9.38 0.71
C LYS A 331 5.36 8.00 0.24
N GLY A 332 6.25 7.98 -0.75
CA GLY A 332 6.68 6.73 -1.38
C GLY A 332 5.67 6.15 -2.39
N LYS A 333 4.45 6.71 -2.50
CA LYS A 333 3.39 6.17 -3.37
C LYS A 333 2.88 7.13 -4.44
N TYR A 334 2.81 8.43 -4.15
CA TYR A 334 2.21 9.44 -5.05
C TYR A 334 3.14 10.65 -5.23
N HIS A 335 2.95 11.37 -6.33
CA HIS A 335 3.70 12.60 -6.62
C HIS A 335 2.89 13.82 -6.20
N PHE A 336 3.41 14.60 -5.26
CA PHE A 336 2.78 15.83 -4.78
C PHE A 336 3.66 17.05 -5.04
N VAL A 337 3.02 18.13 -5.48
CA VAL A 337 3.65 19.43 -5.64
C VAL A 337 2.72 20.53 -5.12
N TYR A 338 3.28 21.66 -4.69
CA TYR A 338 2.48 22.80 -4.26
C TYR A 338 3.05 24.14 -4.68
N LEU A 339 2.18 25.13 -4.85
CA LEU A 339 2.51 26.52 -5.19
C LEU A 339 1.89 27.46 -4.17
N ILE A 340 2.67 28.45 -3.72
CA ILE A 340 2.13 29.59 -2.95
C ILE A 340 1.82 30.74 -3.92
N LYS A 341 0.55 31.07 -4.09
CA LYS A 341 0.09 32.17 -4.96
C LYS A 341 -0.86 33.08 -4.18
N LYS A 342 -0.33 34.23 -3.74
CA LYS A 342 -1.09 35.24 -2.99
C LYS A 342 -2.38 35.62 -3.72
N SER A 343 -3.47 35.75 -2.95
CA SER A 343 -4.81 36.14 -3.43
C SER A 343 -5.43 35.17 -4.45
N HIS A 344 -4.90 33.95 -4.57
CA HIS A 344 -5.54 32.87 -5.32
C HIS A 344 -6.37 32.00 -4.36
N PRO A 345 -7.57 31.55 -4.74
CA PRO A 345 -8.31 30.59 -3.93
C PRO A 345 -7.51 29.30 -3.78
N ASN A 346 -7.58 28.71 -2.60
CA ASN A 346 -6.92 27.45 -2.34
C ASN A 346 -7.56 26.34 -3.16
N THR A 347 -6.76 25.64 -3.94
CA THR A 347 -7.25 24.60 -4.85
C THR A 347 -6.31 23.41 -4.82
N VAL A 348 -6.89 22.21 -4.85
CA VAL A 348 -6.16 20.96 -5.05
C VAL A 348 -6.73 20.28 -6.28
N TYR A 349 -5.87 19.74 -7.12
CA TYR A 349 -6.28 18.98 -8.29
C TYR A 349 -5.23 17.95 -8.67
N THR A 350 -5.66 16.90 -9.36
CA THR A 350 -4.76 15.87 -9.91
C THR A 350 -4.70 16.00 -11.42
N ILE A 351 -3.49 15.91 -11.95
CA ILE A 351 -3.20 15.90 -13.38
C ILE A 351 -2.87 14.47 -13.81
N ARG A 352 -3.71 13.87 -14.63
CA ARG A 352 -3.45 12.62 -15.36
C ARG A 352 -2.86 12.94 -16.73
N THR A 353 -1.55 12.86 -16.82
CA THR A 353 -0.78 13.51 -17.90
C THR A 353 -0.93 12.83 -19.25
N LEU A 354 -1.21 11.53 -19.21
CA LEU A 354 -1.40 10.63 -20.36
C LEU A 354 -2.85 10.61 -20.87
N GLU A 355 -3.79 11.26 -20.18
CA GLU A 355 -5.20 11.27 -20.56
C GLU A 355 -5.60 12.52 -21.39
N LYS A 356 -6.67 12.40 -22.18
CA LYS A 356 -7.26 13.53 -22.92
C LYS A 356 -7.83 14.57 -21.96
N ARG A 357 -8.60 14.12 -20.96
CA ARG A 357 -9.04 14.96 -19.83
C ARG A 357 -8.01 14.87 -18.71
N LYS A 358 -7.05 15.79 -18.70
CA LYS A 358 -5.93 15.73 -17.77
C LYS A 358 -6.27 16.11 -16.34
N ARG A 359 -7.21 17.04 -16.12
CA ARG A 359 -7.41 17.66 -14.81
C ARG A 359 -8.67 17.17 -14.12
N ILE A 360 -8.52 16.78 -12.86
CA ILE A 360 -9.60 16.45 -11.93
C ILE A 360 -9.44 17.35 -10.70
N ASP A 361 -10.45 18.18 -10.44
CA ASP A 361 -10.44 19.14 -9.35
C ASP A 361 -11.02 18.53 -8.06
N PHE A 362 -10.41 18.87 -6.93
CA PHE A 362 -10.96 18.57 -5.62
C PHE A 362 -12.08 19.56 -5.29
N THR A 363 -13.24 19.03 -4.90
CA THR A 363 -14.43 19.83 -4.55
C THR A 363 -14.92 19.54 -3.13
N GLY A 364 -14.17 18.76 -2.35
CA GLY A 364 -14.51 18.41 -0.96
C GLY A 364 -14.01 19.43 0.04
N ILE A 365 -14.09 19.07 1.32
CA ILE A 365 -13.55 19.84 2.44
C ILE A 365 -12.09 19.42 2.72
N TYR A 366 -11.27 20.36 3.18
CA TYR A 366 -9.84 20.13 3.47
C TYR A 366 -9.60 19.32 4.76
N GLU A 367 -10.11 18.09 4.76
CA GLU A 367 -9.86 17.06 5.74
C GLU A 367 -8.94 15.98 5.17
N ILE A 368 -8.12 15.37 6.02
CA ILE A 368 -7.11 14.39 5.60
C ILE A 368 -7.77 13.21 4.87
N GLN A 369 -8.90 12.72 5.38
CA GLN A 369 -9.59 11.57 4.81
C GLN A 369 -10.16 11.88 3.42
N GLU A 370 -10.79 13.05 3.24
CA GLU A 370 -11.34 13.44 1.94
C GLU A 370 -10.25 13.67 0.89
N LEU A 371 -9.16 14.37 1.26
CA LEU A 371 -8.02 14.57 0.38
C LEU A 371 -7.34 13.24 0.01
N THR A 372 -7.19 12.33 0.97
CA THR A 372 -6.62 11.00 0.73
C THR A 372 -7.47 10.23 -0.26
N ASN A 373 -8.79 10.17 -0.04
CA ASN A 373 -9.72 9.50 -0.95
C ASN A 373 -9.70 10.12 -2.35
N PHE A 374 -9.67 11.45 -2.41
CA PHE A 374 -9.53 12.17 -3.67
C PHE A 374 -8.25 11.79 -4.41
N VAL A 375 -7.09 11.80 -3.74
CA VAL A 375 -5.80 11.48 -4.36
C VAL A 375 -5.76 10.05 -4.86
N ILE A 376 -6.21 9.09 -4.05
CA ILE A 376 -6.26 7.67 -4.41
C ILE A 376 -7.11 7.50 -5.68
N HIS A 377 -8.32 8.07 -5.71
CA HIS A 377 -9.22 7.93 -6.85
C HIS A 377 -8.76 8.70 -8.10
N SER A 378 -8.35 9.95 -7.92
CA SER A 378 -8.00 10.85 -9.02
C SER A 378 -6.66 10.51 -9.65
N SER A 379 -5.81 9.71 -9.01
CA SER A 379 -4.51 9.29 -9.54
C SER A 379 -4.56 7.99 -10.35
N LEU A 380 -5.59 7.15 -10.17
CA LEU A 380 -5.76 5.92 -10.96
C LEU A 380 -6.07 6.26 -12.43
N PRO A 381 -5.41 5.62 -13.41
CA PRO A 381 -5.70 5.88 -14.81
C PRO A 381 -7.09 5.35 -15.20
N SER A 382 -7.72 5.99 -16.18
CA SER A 382 -9.02 5.57 -16.73
C SER A 382 -8.95 4.22 -17.45
N ILE A 383 -7.78 3.87 -18.01
CA ILE A 383 -7.46 2.55 -18.57
C ILE A 383 -6.19 2.06 -17.88
N ILE A 384 -6.21 0.82 -17.40
CA ILE A 384 -5.03 0.15 -16.85
C ILE A 384 -4.42 -0.72 -17.95
N ASP A 385 -3.19 -0.41 -18.33
CA ASP A 385 -2.42 -1.27 -19.23
C ASP A 385 -1.85 -2.45 -18.45
N ILE A 386 -2.24 -3.67 -18.85
CA ILE A 386 -1.85 -4.91 -18.17
C ILE A 386 -0.77 -5.67 -18.93
N SER A 387 -0.19 -5.06 -19.98
CA SER A 387 0.77 -5.72 -20.86
C SER A 387 2.06 -6.16 -20.15
N ASN A 388 2.42 -5.46 -19.07
CA ASN A 388 3.60 -5.74 -18.25
C ASN A 388 3.22 -6.35 -16.89
N GLY A 389 2.09 -7.05 -16.84
CA GLY A 389 1.50 -7.52 -15.58
C GLY A 389 0.46 -6.56 -15.03
N PHE A 390 -0.10 -6.91 -13.88
CA PHE A 390 -1.11 -6.11 -13.18
C PHE A 390 -1.04 -6.36 -11.66
N THR A 391 -1.84 -5.67 -10.86
CA THR A 391 -1.97 -5.98 -9.42
C THR A 391 -3.31 -6.68 -9.19
N SER A 392 -3.28 -7.87 -8.59
CA SER A 392 -4.49 -8.68 -8.36
C SER A 392 -5.59 -7.93 -7.60
N ASP A 393 -5.22 -7.10 -6.62
CA ASP A 393 -6.18 -6.27 -5.89
C ASP A 393 -7.04 -5.36 -6.78
N ILE A 394 -6.47 -4.94 -7.91
CA ILE A 394 -7.08 -4.02 -8.84
C ILE A 394 -8.03 -4.75 -9.79
N LEU A 395 -7.66 -5.95 -10.24
CA LEU A 395 -8.43 -6.67 -11.24
C LEU A 395 -9.23 -7.82 -10.63
N THR A 396 -8.56 -8.73 -9.94
CA THR A 396 -9.13 -10.00 -9.52
C THR A 396 -9.80 -9.99 -8.15
N HIS A 397 -9.38 -9.12 -7.22
CA HIS A 397 -9.94 -9.06 -5.86
C HIS A 397 -11.10 -8.08 -5.71
N GLN A 398 -11.82 -7.79 -6.78
CA GLN A 398 -12.82 -6.73 -6.77
C GLN A 398 -14.11 -7.08 -7.52
N LEU A 399 -15.17 -6.36 -7.14
CA LEU A 399 -16.56 -6.69 -7.48
C LEU A 399 -17.12 -6.00 -8.73
N ARG A 400 -16.32 -5.25 -9.47
CA ARG A 400 -16.73 -4.58 -10.71
C ARG A 400 -16.42 -5.44 -11.95
N PRO A 401 -17.24 -5.35 -12.99
CA PRO A 401 -16.91 -5.88 -14.31
C PRO A 401 -15.57 -5.38 -14.81
N ILE A 402 -14.85 -6.24 -15.52
CA ILE A 402 -13.59 -5.90 -16.20
C ILE A 402 -13.83 -6.00 -17.69
N ILE A 403 -13.46 -4.95 -18.42
CA ILE A 403 -13.43 -4.95 -19.87
C ILE A 403 -11.97 -4.89 -20.31
N LEU A 404 -11.54 -5.90 -21.06
CA LEU A 404 -10.21 -6.03 -21.63
C LEU A 404 -10.27 -5.84 -23.14
N LEU A 405 -9.60 -4.79 -23.62
CA LEU A 405 -9.39 -4.54 -25.04
C LEU A 405 -8.01 -5.06 -25.46
N ILE A 406 -8.00 -6.01 -26.38
CA ILE A 406 -6.80 -6.74 -26.82
C ILE A 406 -6.30 -6.17 -28.14
N ASP A 407 -5.01 -5.87 -28.19
CA ASP A 407 -4.29 -5.33 -29.34
C ASP A 407 -5.02 -4.17 -30.04
N PRO A 408 -5.39 -3.10 -29.29
CA PRO A 408 -6.04 -1.95 -29.89
C PRO A 408 -5.06 -1.13 -30.72
N ASN A 409 -5.53 -0.63 -31.87
CA ASN A 409 -4.84 0.48 -32.52
C ASN A 409 -5.06 1.79 -31.75
N GLU A 410 -4.30 2.84 -32.09
CA GLU A 410 -4.37 4.14 -31.41
C GLU A 410 -5.78 4.76 -31.38
N MET A 411 -6.55 4.58 -32.46
CA MET A 411 -7.93 5.09 -32.55
C MET A 411 -8.88 4.32 -31.62
N GLU A 412 -8.78 2.99 -31.62
CA GLU A 412 -9.53 2.11 -30.72
C GLU A 412 -9.22 2.44 -29.25
N LYS A 413 -7.94 2.61 -28.92
CA LYS A 413 -7.47 2.96 -27.58
C LYS A 413 -8.01 4.33 -27.13
N ALA A 414 -8.00 5.33 -28.00
CA ALA A 414 -8.51 6.66 -27.71
C ALA A 414 -10.03 6.68 -27.46
N ASN A 415 -10.80 5.98 -28.30
CA ASN A 415 -12.26 5.88 -28.15
C ASN A 415 -12.64 5.11 -26.89
N PHE A 416 -11.95 4.00 -26.62
CA PHE A 416 -12.13 3.23 -25.39
C PHE A 416 -11.83 4.09 -24.14
N ALA A 417 -10.76 4.90 -24.17
CA ALA A 417 -10.41 5.79 -23.07
C ALA A 417 -11.54 6.80 -22.78
N GLU A 418 -12.14 7.36 -23.83
CA GLU A 418 -13.25 8.30 -23.68
C GLU A 418 -14.47 7.65 -23.01
N LEU A 419 -14.79 6.40 -23.35
CA LEU A 419 -15.88 5.66 -22.70
C LEU A 419 -15.57 5.35 -21.23
N CYS A 420 -14.34 4.94 -20.93
CA CYS A 420 -13.91 4.59 -19.58
C CYS A 420 -13.89 5.79 -18.63
N THR A 421 -13.55 6.98 -19.11
CA THR A 421 -13.60 8.21 -18.28
C THR A 421 -15.00 8.55 -17.79
N LYS A 422 -16.06 8.05 -18.46
CA LYS A 422 -17.47 8.30 -18.11
C LYS A 422 -18.02 7.30 -17.09
N SER A 423 -17.30 6.21 -16.79
CA SER A 423 -17.81 5.09 -16.00
C SER A 423 -16.85 4.68 -14.88
N SER A 424 -17.14 5.07 -13.64
CA SER A 424 -16.31 4.70 -12.47
C SER A 424 -16.57 3.29 -11.92
N ASN A 425 -17.66 2.66 -12.34
CA ASN A 425 -18.13 1.36 -11.84
C ASN A 425 -17.64 0.15 -12.66
N ILE A 426 -16.84 0.36 -13.70
CA ILE A 426 -16.29 -0.69 -14.57
C ILE A 426 -14.78 -0.48 -14.64
N ILE A 427 -14.01 -1.56 -14.63
CA ILE A 427 -12.56 -1.50 -14.83
C ILE A 427 -12.25 -1.71 -16.30
N CYS A 428 -11.59 -0.72 -16.89
CA CYS A 428 -11.10 -0.80 -18.26
C CYS A 428 -9.63 -1.17 -18.29
N THR A 429 -9.28 -2.13 -19.13
CA THR A 429 -7.92 -2.62 -19.29
C THR A 429 -7.56 -2.78 -20.76
N THR A 430 -6.27 -2.65 -21.07
CA THR A 430 -5.71 -2.92 -22.41
C THR A 430 -4.56 -3.90 -22.32
N LEU A 431 -4.44 -4.74 -23.33
CA LEU A 431 -3.31 -5.66 -23.51
C LEU A 431 -2.77 -5.53 -24.94
N ASP A 432 -1.53 -5.09 -25.10
CA ASP A 432 -0.92 -4.88 -26.41
C ASP A 432 -0.51 -6.20 -27.08
N GLY A 433 -0.71 -6.29 -28.41
CA GLY A 433 -0.56 -7.51 -29.21
C GLY A 433 0.84 -8.07 -29.36
N LEU A 434 1.86 -7.30 -28.98
CA LEU A 434 3.27 -7.70 -29.11
C LEU A 434 3.60 -8.98 -28.32
N LYS A 435 2.75 -9.37 -27.36
CA LYS A 435 2.83 -10.64 -26.62
C LYS A 435 1.87 -11.70 -27.22
N SER A 436 1.95 -11.97 -28.52
CA SER A 436 1.03 -12.89 -29.23
C SER A 436 0.91 -14.28 -28.59
N LYS A 437 2.02 -14.86 -28.09
CA LYS A 437 2.00 -16.13 -27.34
C LYS A 437 1.16 -16.07 -26.07
N LEU A 438 1.18 -14.93 -25.37
CA LEU A 438 0.40 -14.71 -24.15
C LEU A 438 -1.09 -14.60 -24.49
N ILE A 439 -1.42 -13.86 -25.55
CA ILE A 439 -2.79 -13.71 -26.03
C ILE A 439 -3.41 -15.07 -26.37
N ASN A 440 -2.67 -15.93 -27.08
CA ASN A 440 -3.13 -17.29 -27.39
C ASN A 440 -3.42 -18.10 -26.12
N LYS A 441 -2.52 -18.07 -25.12
CA LYS A 441 -2.76 -18.77 -23.84
C LYS A 441 -4.02 -18.28 -23.13
N ILE A 442 -4.30 -16.98 -23.16
CA ILE A 442 -5.53 -16.42 -22.58
C ILE A 442 -6.75 -16.97 -23.32
N PHE A 443 -6.76 -16.93 -24.65
CA PHE A 443 -7.85 -17.48 -25.46
C PHE A 443 -8.05 -19.00 -25.27
N ASP A 444 -6.96 -19.76 -25.30
CA ASP A 444 -6.96 -21.22 -25.07
C ASP A 444 -7.55 -21.55 -23.68
N SER A 445 -7.13 -20.82 -22.64
CA SER A 445 -7.65 -21.01 -21.28
C SER A 445 -9.13 -20.65 -21.13
N ALA A 446 -9.61 -19.72 -21.96
CA ALA A 446 -11.01 -19.34 -22.06
C ALA A 446 -11.80 -20.27 -23.00
N ALA A 447 -11.18 -21.32 -23.55
CA ALA A 447 -11.77 -22.24 -24.53
C ALA A 447 -12.41 -21.53 -25.74
N ALA A 448 -11.81 -20.41 -26.17
CA ALA A 448 -12.31 -19.59 -27.25
C ALA A 448 -11.49 -19.76 -28.54
N ASP A 449 -12.14 -20.03 -29.66
CA ASP A 449 -11.50 -20.01 -30.98
C ASP A 449 -10.93 -18.61 -31.27
N ILE A 450 -9.71 -18.53 -31.82
CA ILE A 450 -9.06 -17.25 -32.16
C ILE A 450 -9.72 -16.66 -33.42
N ASP A 451 -10.85 -15.99 -33.25
CA ASP A 451 -11.39 -15.06 -34.24
C ASP A 451 -10.66 -13.72 -34.11
N GLN A 452 -9.84 -13.34 -35.10
CA GLN A 452 -9.06 -12.11 -35.05
C GLN A 452 -9.91 -10.83 -34.96
N SER A 453 -11.22 -10.90 -35.25
CA SER A 453 -12.11 -9.74 -35.19
C SER A 453 -12.59 -9.41 -33.77
N SER A 454 -12.68 -10.39 -32.89
CA SER A 454 -13.23 -10.18 -31.55
C SER A 454 -12.15 -9.92 -30.50
N LYS A 455 -11.77 -8.63 -30.44
CA LYS A 455 -10.73 -8.06 -29.58
C LYS A 455 -11.19 -7.66 -28.18
N LEU A 456 -12.48 -7.80 -27.85
CA LEU A 456 -13.02 -7.43 -26.54
C LEU A 456 -13.34 -8.67 -25.70
N MET A 457 -12.76 -8.74 -24.50
CA MET A 457 -13.15 -9.70 -23.46
C MET A 457 -13.80 -8.97 -22.29
N ILE A 458 -14.87 -9.52 -21.75
CA ILE A 458 -15.62 -8.95 -20.63
C ILE A 458 -15.76 -10.00 -19.54
N PHE A 459 -15.31 -9.68 -18.33
CA PHE A 459 -15.38 -10.53 -17.16
C PHE A 459 -16.48 -10.02 -16.23
N ILE A 460 -17.51 -10.85 -15.98
CA ILE A 460 -18.63 -10.55 -15.09
C ILE A 460 -18.96 -11.79 -14.27
N ARG A 461 -18.76 -11.69 -12.96
CA ARG A 461 -18.73 -12.80 -12.01
C ARG A 461 -17.90 -13.94 -12.56
N GLU A 462 -18.33 -15.18 -12.43
CA GLU A 462 -17.69 -16.37 -13.01
C GLU A 462 -17.68 -16.43 -14.55
N LYS A 463 -18.31 -15.48 -15.25
CA LYS A 463 -18.57 -15.58 -16.70
C LYS A 463 -17.65 -14.69 -17.51
N ILE A 464 -17.14 -15.27 -18.59
CA ILE A 464 -16.34 -14.58 -19.60
C ILE A 464 -17.18 -14.45 -20.86
N TYR A 465 -17.29 -13.21 -21.35
CA TYR A 465 -17.96 -12.88 -22.60
C TYR A 465 -16.95 -12.32 -23.59
N ARG A 466 -17.32 -12.38 -24.86
CA ARG A 466 -16.52 -11.87 -25.96
C ARG A 466 -17.37 -11.03 -26.89
N SER A 467 -16.76 -10.01 -27.48
CA SER A 467 -17.42 -9.08 -28.40
C SER A 467 -16.43 -8.53 -29.45
N ASP A 468 -16.96 -8.07 -30.58
CA ASP A 468 -16.20 -7.32 -31.58
C ASP A 468 -15.81 -5.94 -31.02
N ALA A 469 -14.61 -5.46 -31.34
CA ALA A 469 -14.17 -4.11 -30.99
C ALA A 469 -14.98 -3.01 -31.70
N LYS A 470 -15.62 -3.30 -32.84
CA LYS A 470 -16.56 -2.36 -33.49
C LYS A 470 -17.69 -1.93 -32.54
N ILE A 471 -18.12 -2.81 -31.65
CA ILE A 471 -19.13 -2.50 -30.62
C ILE A 471 -18.61 -1.43 -29.64
N VAL A 472 -17.31 -1.39 -29.35
CA VAL A 472 -16.68 -0.32 -28.55
C VAL A 472 -16.74 1.02 -29.28
N LEU A 473 -16.51 1.01 -30.59
CA LEU A 473 -16.42 2.22 -31.40
C LEU A 473 -17.79 2.85 -31.70
N GLU A 474 -18.87 2.06 -31.67
CA GLU A 474 -20.24 2.51 -32.00
C GLU A 474 -21.13 2.74 -30.77
N SER A 475 -20.72 2.31 -29.57
CA SER A 475 -21.52 2.44 -28.35
C SER A 475 -21.32 3.79 -27.65
N ASP A 476 -22.39 4.31 -27.04
CA ASP A 476 -22.33 5.58 -26.29
C ASP A 476 -21.80 5.40 -24.86
N ASN A 477 -21.93 4.21 -24.27
CA ASN A 477 -21.46 3.90 -22.91
C ASN A 477 -21.12 2.43 -22.71
N LEU A 478 -20.32 2.14 -21.67
CA LEU A 478 -19.85 0.79 -21.36
C LEU A 478 -20.96 -0.18 -20.90
N LEU A 479 -22.07 0.32 -20.36
CA LEU A 479 -23.18 -0.54 -19.92
C LEU A 479 -23.92 -1.15 -21.11
N GLN A 480 -24.06 -0.40 -22.21
CA GLN A 480 -24.60 -0.93 -23.46
C GLN A 480 -23.70 -2.03 -24.02
N ILE A 481 -22.37 -1.84 -23.99
CA ILE A 481 -21.40 -2.87 -24.41
C ILE A 481 -21.59 -4.16 -23.59
N ILE A 482 -21.70 -4.04 -22.27
CA ILE A 482 -21.98 -5.18 -21.40
C ILE A 482 -23.33 -5.82 -21.75
N ALA A 483 -24.40 -5.05 -21.91
CA ALA A 483 -25.72 -5.57 -22.25
C ALA A 483 -25.72 -6.35 -23.57
N ILE A 484 -25.08 -5.80 -24.61
CA ILE A 484 -24.94 -6.44 -25.93
C ILE A 484 -24.15 -7.75 -25.81
N ALA A 485 -23.01 -7.72 -25.11
CA ALA A 485 -22.17 -8.91 -24.96
C ALA A 485 -22.87 -10.02 -24.15
N THR A 486 -23.61 -9.65 -23.11
CA THR A 486 -24.34 -10.60 -22.24
C THR A 486 -25.66 -11.10 -22.84
N ALA A 487 -26.11 -10.54 -23.97
CA ALA A 487 -27.24 -11.08 -24.71
C ALA A 487 -26.90 -12.45 -25.36
N ASN A 488 -25.61 -12.70 -25.59
CA ASN A 488 -25.09 -13.99 -26.02
C ASN A 488 -24.70 -14.86 -24.82
N ASN A 489 -24.59 -16.18 -25.04
CA ASN A 489 -24.05 -17.07 -24.04
C ASN A 489 -22.58 -16.72 -23.71
N PRO A 490 -22.14 -16.90 -22.45
CA PRO A 490 -20.73 -16.75 -22.11
C PRO A 490 -19.88 -17.74 -22.89
N ILE A 491 -18.67 -17.33 -23.26
CA ILE A 491 -17.70 -18.22 -23.91
C ILE A 491 -17.11 -19.23 -22.91
N LYS A 492 -17.04 -18.84 -21.63
CA LYS A 492 -16.64 -19.72 -20.53
C LYS A 492 -17.29 -19.29 -19.23
N GLU A 493 -17.67 -20.27 -18.41
CA GLU A 493 -18.01 -20.09 -17.01
C GLU A 493 -16.91 -20.75 -16.18
N LEU A 494 -16.19 -19.96 -15.37
CA LEU A 494 -15.03 -20.40 -14.60
C LEU A 494 -15.48 -21.12 -13.32
N GLY A 495 -15.16 -22.41 -13.23
CA GLY A 495 -15.29 -23.21 -12.02
C GLY A 495 -14.16 -22.95 -11.01
N LEU A 496 -14.26 -23.61 -9.86
CA LEU A 496 -13.26 -23.51 -8.78
C LEU A 496 -11.91 -24.14 -9.15
N GLU A 497 -11.94 -25.19 -9.97
CA GLU A 497 -10.74 -25.90 -10.44
C GLU A 497 -10.10 -25.25 -11.67
N ASP A 498 -10.73 -24.22 -12.25
CA ASP A 498 -10.19 -23.52 -13.41
C ASP A 498 -9.07 -22.54 -13.00
N VAL A 499 -8.16 -22.26 -13.94
CA VAL A 499 -7.20 -21.15 -13.83
C VAL A 499 -7.81 -19.89 -14.46
N HIS A 500 -7.77 -18.77 -13.74
CA HIS A 500 -8.21 -17.50 -14.30
C HIS A 500 -7.32 -17.08 -15.49
N PRO A 501 -7.89 -16.74 -16.67
CA PRO A 501 -7.09 -16.43 -17.87
C PRO A 501 -6.06 -15.29 -17.68
N LEU A 502 -6.40 -14.27 -16.88
CA LEU A 502 -5.45 -13.20 -16.58
C LEU A 502 -4.20 -13.67 -15.80
N ARG A 503 -4.20 -14.82 -15.10
CA ARG A 503 -2.99 -15.31 -14.40
C ARG A 503 -1.85 -15.67 -15.36
N TYR A 504 -2.13 -15.97 -16.63
CA TYR A 504 -1.08 -16.14 -17.63
C TYR A 504 -0.27 -14.85 -17.86
N ILE A 505 -0.91 -13.67 -17.68
CA ILE A 505 -0.24 -12.37 -17.78
C ILE A 505 0.70 -12.17 -16.59
N GLN A 506 0.24 -12.49 -15.37
CA GLN A 506 1.09 -12.48 -14.18
C GLN A 506 2.30 -13.39 -14.34
N LYS A 507 2.07 -14.63 -14.77
CA LYS A 507 3.16 -15.58 -15.01
C LYS A 507 4.15 -15.04 -16.03
N ALA A 508 3.67 -14.47 -17.14
CA ALA A 508 4.54 -13.90 -18.17
C ALA A 508 5.37 -12.71 -17.64
N GLN A 509 4.79 -11.85 -16.80
CA GLN A 509 5.55 -10.79 -16.11
C GLN A 509 6.66 -11.38 -15.23
N ILE A 510 6.35 -12.41 -14.43
CA ILE A 510 7.32 -13.05 -13.55
C ILE A 510 8.44 -13.71 -14.37
N ASP A 511 8.10 -14.38 -15.48
CA ASP A 511 9.08 -14.98 -16.38
C ASP A 511 9.98 -13.91 -17.05
N GLU A 512 9.44 -12.73 -17.36
CA GLU A 512 10.21 -11.59 -17.88
C GLU A 512 11.22 -11.05 -16.85
N ILE A 513 10.88 -11.10 -15.56
CA ILE A 513 11.70 -10.56 -14.47
C ILE A 513 12.76 -11.57 -14.02
N PHE A 514 12.41 -12.84 -13.87
CA PHE A 514 13.23 -13.89 -13.24
C PHE A 514 13.64 -15.03 -14.18
N GLY A 515 13.32 -14.92 -15.47
CA GLY A 515 13.56 -15.96 -16.47
C GLY A 515 12.40 -16.96 -16.59
N GLU A 516 12.29 -17.60 -17.76
CA GLU A 516 11.21 -18.55 -18.02
C GLU A 516 11.34 -19.82 -17.17
N GLN A 517 10.27 -20.19 -16.47
CA GLN A 517 10.17 -21.46 -15.75
C GLN A 517 8.80 -22.11 -15.98
N THR A 518 8.76 -23.43 -16.04
CA THR A 518 7.49 -24.17 -15.98
C THR A 518 7.03 -24.26 -14.54
N ILE A 519 5.95 -23.55 -14.21
CA ILE A 519 5.27 -23.62 -12.91
C ILE A 519 3.80 -23.95 -13.12
N GLU A 520 3.22 -24.63 -12.15
CA GLU A 520 1.78 -24.81 -12.06
C GLU A 520 1.12 -23.49 -11.64
N ILE A 521 0.13 -23.04 -12.41
CA ILE A 521 -0.62 -21.82 -12.08
C ILE A 521 -1.79 -22.25 -11.19
N PRO A 522 -1.97 -21.64 -10.00
CA PRO A 522 -3.00 -22.06 -9.08
C PRO A 522 -4.41 -21.87 -9.64
N SER A 523 -5.28 -22.81 -9.31
CA SER A 523 -6.72 -22.73 -9.60
C SER A 523 -7.38 -21.58 -8.83
N GLU A 524 -8.62 -21.24 -9.18
CA GLU A 524 -9.42 -20.28 -8.40
C GLU A 524 -9.50 -20.69 -6.93
N MET A 525 -9.73 -21.98 -6.64
CA MET A 525 -9.83 -22.50 -5.28
C MET A 525 -8.54 -22.30 -4.48
N GLU A 526 -7.40 -22.75 -5.01
CA GLU A 526 -6.12 -22.63 -4.32
C GLU A 526 -5.75 -21.17 -4.06
N PHE A 527 -6.04 -20.32 -5.05
CA PHE A 527 -5.83 -18.90 -4.94
C PHE A 527 -6.71 -18.27 -3.86
N ILE A 528 -8.01 -18.58 -3.84
CA ILE A 528 -8.94 -18.05 -2.83
C ILE A 528 -8.54 -18.50 -1.42
N GLN A 529 -8.20 -19.77 -1.26
CA GLN A 529 -7.77 -20.34 0.01
C GLN A 529 -6.58 -19.56 0.58
N ARG A 530 -5.50 -19.43 -0.20
CA ARG A 530 -4.27 -18.79 0.27
C ARG A 530 -4.37 -17.26 0.36
N SER A 531 -5.16 -16.63 -0.51
CA SER A 531 -5.26 -15.17 -0.55
C SER A 531 -6.25 -14.61 0.47
N TYR A 532 -7.28 -15.37 0.87
CA TYR A 532 -8.35 -14.88 1.74
C TYR A 532 -8.57 -15.72 2.99
N LEU A 533 -8.81 -17.03 2.82
CA LEU A 533 -9.26 -17.90 3.92
C LEU A 533 -8.15 -18.12 4.94
N ASP A 534 -6.95 -18.47 4.49
CA ASP A 534 -5.78 -18.69 5.36
C ASP A 534 -5.36 -17.40 6.09
N LYS A 535 -5.73 -16.23 5.56
CA LYS A 535 -5.44 -14.91 6.12
C LYS A 535 -6.57 -14.36 7.00
N GLY A 536 -7.69 -15.08 7.13
CA GLY A 536 -8.85 -14.64 7.90
C GLY A 536 -9.50 -13.35 7.37
N ILE A 537 -9.41 -13.09 6.06
CA ILE A 537 -9.98 -11.88 5.45
C ILE A 537 -11.46 -12.10 5.18
N GLU A 538 -12.32 -11.36 5.88
CA GLU A 538 -13.77 -11.36 5.63
C GLU A 538 -14.11 -10.61 4.32
N ILE A 539 -14.99 -11.20 3.51
CA ILE A 539 -15.49 -10.61 2.26
C ILE A 539 -16.83 -9.92 2.56
N ASP A 540 -16.95 -8.61 2.29
CA ASP A 540 -18.18 -7.83 2.55
C ASP A 540 -19.34 -8.29 1.65
N ASP A 541 -20.37 -8.88 2.26
CA ASP A 541 -21.55 -9.47 1.60
C ASP A 541 -22.55 -8.46 1.01
N ASN A 542 -22.42 -7.16 1.33
CA ASN A 542 -23.50 -6.19 1.09
C ASN A 542 -23.54 -5.56 -0.31
N ASP A 543 -22.58 -5.82 -1.19
CA ASP A 543 -22.55 -5.20 -2.52
C ASP A 543 -22.97 -6.17 -3.65
N ASN A 544 -24.19 -5.98 -4.16
CA ASN A 544 -24.84 -6.88 -5.13
C ASN A 544 -24.47 -6.60 -6.62
N TYR A 545 -23.18 -6.47 -6.92
CA TYR A 545 -22.65 -6.47 -8.29
C TYR A 545 -21.44 -7.44 -8.32
N GLY A 546 -21.44 -8.53 -9.08
CA GLY A 546 -21.01 -8.50 -10.48
C GLY A 546 -19.51 -8.77 -10.74
N GLY A 547 -18.71 -9.13 -9.72
CA GLY A 547 -17.22 -9.09 -9.71
C GLY A 547 -16.38 -9.87 -10.68
N CYS A 548 -15.05 -9.82 -10.51
CA CYS A 548 -14.15 -10.78 -11.16
C CYS A 548 -14.54 -12.23 -10.79
N PRO A 549 -14.29 -13.23 -11.68
CA PRO A 549 -14.54 -14.64 -11.39
C PRO A 549 -14.05 -15.12 -10.01
N VAL A 550 -12.88 -14.63 -9.55
CA VAL A 550 -12.31 -14.96 -8.23
C VAL A 550 -13.28 -14.64 -7.10
N MET A 551 -13.85 -13.43 -7.11
CA MET A 551 -14.78 -13.01 -6.05
C MET A 551 -16.13 -13.73 -6.14
N GLY A 552 -16.58 -14.07 -7.35
CA GLY A 552 -17.77 -14.89 -7.55
C GLY A 552 -17.62 -16.28 -6.93
N ASN A 553 -16.45 -16.89 -7.13
CA ASN A 553 -16.11 -18.20 -6.59
C ASN A 553 -15.84 -18.18 -5.07
N ALA A 554 -15.15 -17.15 -4.55
CA ALA A 554 -14.91 -17.01 -3.12
C ALA A 554 -16.19 -16.96 -2.29
N ARG A 555 -17.19 -16.22 -2.80
CA ARG A 555 -18.52 -16.16 -2.17
C ARG A 555 -19.24 -17.51 -2.15
N LYS A 556 -19.13 -18.30 -3.24
CA LYS A 556 -19.72 -19.65 -3.30
C LYS A 556 -19.11 -20.60 -2.27
N MET A 557 -17.82 -20.46 -1.96
CA MET A 557 -17.14 -21.28 -0.96
C MET A 557 -17.59 -20.92 0.47
N MET A 558 -17.63 -19.62 0.81
CA MET A 558 -18.08 -19.19 2.14
C MET A 558 -19.53 -19.59 2.45
N LEU A 559 -20.43 -19.53 1.46
CA LEU A 559 -21.82 -19.98 1.62
C LEU A 559 -21.97 -21.51 1.80
N LYS A 560 -20.97 -22.31 1.40
CA LYS A 560 -20.98 -23.76 1.62
C LYS A 560 -20.50 -24.15 3.01
N ASP A 561 -19.68 -23.33 3.65
CA ASP A 561 -19.19 -23.58 5.02
C ASP A 561 -20.19 -23.15 6.11
N GLU A 562 -21.22 -22.37 5.76
CA GLU A 562 -22.31 -21.97 6.67
C GLU A 562 -23.52 -22.92 6.69
N LEU A 563 -23.55 -23.94 5.82
CA LEU A 563 -24.60 -24.97 5.71
C LEU A 563 -24.09 -26.33 6.20
#